data_AF-A0A1A6C4R4-F1
#
_entry.id   AF-A0A1A6C4R4-F1
#
_cell.length_a   1.000
_cell.length_b   1.000
_cell.length_c   1.000
_cell.angle_alpha   90.00
_cell.angle_beta   90.00
_cell.angle_gamma   90.00
#
_symmetry.space_group_name_H-M   'P 1'
#
loop_
_entity.id
_entity.type
_entity.pdbx_description
1 polymer ?
#
loop_
_entity_poly.entity_id
_entity_poly.type
_entity_poly.pdbx_seq_one_letter_code
_entity_poly.pdbx_strand_id
1 'polypeptide(L)'
;MMNNARHAVDASCRTHARERGFALVVSLLILVILTLLGVSMFGNVGLQERMAGNTREKNRAFAAAQTALQYAQWWLTQGANATQGVVCNNAPSPSAPIRVCSNQLSSATTVPWTTASTYQPQSGVMTFSSSGGVNTYNSAPQFYIQYIGPGIGTGGSLYRITAWGSGGNANAVAVVQSVYLVGGGGGGHTAANNLGGS
;
A
#
# COMPACT_ATOMS: atom_id res chain seq x y z
N MET A 1 64.06 80.16 -17.52
CA MET A 1 64.98 79.49 -16.57
C MET A 1 64.14 78.81 -15.50
N MET A 2 64.32 77.48 -15.36
CA MET A 2 64.19 76.65 -14.14
C MET A 2 62.85 76.66 -13.37
N ASN A 3 62.33 75.58 -12.80
CA ASN A 3 62.53 74.12 -12.88
C ASN A 3 61.41 73.57 -11.98
N ASN A 4 60.41 72.86 -12.50
CA ASN A 4 59.27 72.41 -11.69
C ASN A 4 59.66 71.13 -10.93
N ALA A 5 59.48 71.17 -9.61
CA ALA A 5 59.88 70.14 -8.67
C ALA A 5 59.00 68.89 -8.80
N ARG A 6 59.69 67.76 -8.70
CA ARG A 6 59.16 66.40 -8.82
C ARG A 6 58.43 66.02 -7.53
N HIS A 7 57.20 65.52 -7.62
CA HIS A 7 56.60 64.74 -6.54
C HIS A 7 56.56 63.27 -6.97
N ALA A 8 57.27 62.46 -6.19
CA ALA A 8 57.49 61.04 -6.37
C ALA A 8 56.16 60.28 -6.23
N VAL A 9 55.91 59.40 -7.19
CA VAL A 9 54.91 58.34 -7.12
C VAL A 9 55.49 57.26 -6.22
N ASP A 10 54.97 57.11 -5.01
CA ASP A 10 55.22 55.93 -4.18
C ASP A 10 54.44 54.76 -4.77
N ALA A 11 55.11 54.04 -5.67
CA ALA A 11 54.66 52.76 -6.18
C ALA A 11 54.90 51.70 -5.09
N SER A 12 53.87 51.40 -4.30
CA SER A 12 53.86 50.23 -3.43
C SER A 12 54.07 48.98 -4.30
N CYS A 13 55.28 48.43 -4.23
CA CYS A 13 55.68 47.20 -4.89
C CYS A 13 54.78 46.05 -4.41
N ARG A 14 53.78 45.67 -5.20
CA ARG A 14 53.10 44.39 -5.04
C ARG A 14 54.05 43.32 -5.50
N THR A 15 54.79 42.72 -4.58
CA THR A 15 55.52 41.48 -4.82
C THR A 15 54.50 40.40 -5.18
N HIS A 16 54.32 40.18 -6.48
CA HIS A 16 53.65 39.00 -7.00
C HIS A 16 54.54 37.79 -6.65
N ALA A 17 54.27 37.17 -5.51
CA ALA A 17 54.78 35.85 -5.20
C ALA A 17 54.39 34.94 -6.36
N ARG A 18 55.40 34.40 -7.04
CA ARG A 18 55.24 33.54 -8.21
C ARG A 18 54.85 32.15 -7.73
N GLU A 19 53.63 32.02 -7.19
CA GLU A 19 53.04 30.75 -6.81
C GLU A 19 52.59 30.04 -8.09
N ARG A 20 53.51 29.26 -8.68
CA ARG A 20 53.25 28.44 -9.85
C ARG A 20 53.37 26.97 -9.45
N GLY A 21 52.24 26.27 -9.47
CA GLY A 21 52.20 24.80 -9.50
C GLY A 21 51.22 24.17 -8.51
N PHE A 22 51.07 24.73 -7.30
CA PHE A 22 50.33 24.04 -6.24
C PHE A 22 48.80 24.22 -6.33
N ALA A 23 48.33 25.37 -6.85
CA ALA A 23 46.90 25.67 -6.95
C ALA A 23 46.11 24.65 -7.80
N LEU A 24 46.70 24.17 -8.91
CA LEU A 24 46.06 23.14 -9.74
C LEU A 24 45.94 21.80 -9.00
N VAL A 25 46.98 21.41 -8.26
CA VAL A 25 46.98 20.15 -7.48
C VAL A 25 45.92 20.20 -6.38
N VAL A 26 45.81 21.33 -5.67
CA VAL A 26 44.80 21.53 -4.63
C VAL A 26 43.39 21.54 -5.23
N SER A 27 43.19 22.21 -6.38
CA SER A 27 41.88 22.20 -7.05
C SER A 27 41.45 20.81 -7.51
N LEU A 28 42.38 19.99 -8.00
CA LEU A 28 42.11 18.62 -8.41
C LEU A 28 41.74 17.76 -7.20
N LEU A 29 42.48 17.89 -6.09
CA LEU A 29 42.19 17.20 -4.83
C LEU A 29 40.79 17.54 -4.30
N ILE A 30 40.45 18.82 -4.26
CA ILE A 30 39.12 19.27 -3.82
C ILE A 30 38.03 18.74 -4.76
N LEU A 31 38.25 18.75 -6.08
CA LEU A 31 37.30 18.22 -7.06
C LEU A 31 37.07 16.71 -6.88
N VAL A 32 38.13 15.93 -6.64
CA VAL A 32 38.04 14.49 -6.35
C VAL A 32 37.28 14.23 -5.05
N ILE A 33 37.53 15.02 -3.99
CA ILE A 33 36.80 14.89 -2.73
C ILE A 33 35.31 15.20 -2.94
N LEU A 34 34.98 16.28 -3.65
CA LEU A 34 33.59 16.65 -3.95
C LEU A 34 32.86 15.61 -4.80
N THR A 35 33.54 14.99 -5.77
CA THR A 35 32.94 13.92 -6.59
C THR A 35 32.69 12.66 -5.77
N LEU A 36 33.61 12.27 -4.90
CA LEU A 36 33.40 11.12 -4.00
C LEU A 36 32.24 11.36 -3.02
N LEU A 37 32.13 12.58 -2.48
CA LEU A 37 30.99 12.99 -1.65
C LEU A 37 29.68 12.96 -2.46
N GLY A 38 29.68 13.45 -3.70
CA GLY A 38 28.53 13.40 -4.60
C GLY A 38 28.07 11.98 -4.90
N VAL A 39 28.99 11.07 -5.25
CA VAL A 39 28.67 9.66 -5.55
C VAL A 39 28.09 8.93 -4.34
N SER A 40 28.56 9.24 -3.12
CA SER A 40 28.04 8.64 -1.89
C SER A 40 26.55 8.95 -1.64
N MET A 41 26.05 10.10 -2.12
CA MET A 41 24.64 10.46 -2.00
C MET A 41 23.74 9.70 -2.97
N PHE A 42 24.22 9.35 -4.17
CA PHE A 42 23.43 8.67 -5.19
C PHE A 42 23.16 7.18 -4.89
N GLY A 43 23.98 6.53 -4.05
CA GLY A 43 23.81 5.11 -3.72
C GLY A 43 22.51 4.76 -2.96
N ASN A 44 21.90 5.73 -2.28
CA ASN A 44 20.71 5.50 -1.45
C ASN A 44 19.38 5.47 -2.23
N VAL A 45 19.35 5.93 -3.48
CA VAL A 45 18.12 6.07 -4.28
C VAL A 45 17.54 4.71 -4.67
N GLY A 46 18.39 3.73 -4.99
CA GLY A 46 17.94 2.41 -5.47
C GLY A 46 17.23 1.55 -4.42
N LEU A 47 17.59 1.67 -3.13
CA LEU A 47 16.91 0.94 -2.05
C LEU A 47 15.56 1.57 -1.72
N GLN A 48 15.48 2.91 -1.74
CA GLN A 48 14.23 3.64 -1.49
C GLN A 48 13.19 3.37 -2.59
N GLU A 49 13.62 3.27 -3.84
CA GLU A 49 12.73 2.97 -4.98
C GLU A 49 12.09 1.57 -4.86
N ARG A 50 12.86 0.55 -4.47
CA ARG A 50 12.33 -0.80 -4.26
C ARG A 50 11.40 -0.90 -3.05
N MET A 51 11.70 -0.19 -1.96
CA MET A 51 10.82 -0.10 -0.79
C MET A 51 9.52 0.64 -1.11
N ALA A 52 9.58 1.70 -1.91
CA ALA A 52 8.40 2.42 -2.40
C ALA A 52 7.54 1.53 -3.30
N GLY A 53 8.15 0.76 -4.20
CA GLY A 53 7.46 -0.24 -5.03
C GLY A 53 6.75 -1.31 -4.19
N ASN A 54 7.45 -1.94 -3.26
CA ASN A 54 6.87 -2.98 -2.39
C ASN A 54 5.73 -2.44 -1.52
N THR A 55 5.92 -1.26 -0.92
CA THR A 55 4.89 -0.60 -0.11
C THR A 55 3.65 -0.26 -0.94
N ARG A 56 3.85 0.25 -2.16
CA ARG A 56 2.75 0.53 -3.10
C ARG A 56 1.95 -0.73 -3.42
N GLU A 57 2.62 -1.85 -3.69
CA GLU A 57 1.93 -3.12 -3.98
C GLU A 57 1.17 -3.67 -2.77
N LYS A 58 1.72 -3.55 -1.56
CA LYS A 58 1.02 -3.91 -0.32
C LYS A 58 -0.21 -3.04 -0.06
N ASN A 59 -0.07 -1.72 -0.19
CA ASN A 59 -1.19 -0.79 -0.03
C ASN A 59 -2.30 -1.08 -1.05
N ARG A 60 -1.93 -1.44 -2.27
CA ARG A 60 -2.86 -1.81 -3.32
C ARG A 60 -3.61 -3.12 -3.02
N ALA A 61 -2.91 -4.14 -2.55
CA ALA A 61 -3.53 -5.39 -2.10
C ALA A 61 -4.53 -5.14 -0.97
N PHE A 62 -4.17 -4.28 -0.02
CA PHE A 62 -5.03 -3.89 1.10
C PHE A 62 -6.28 -3.14 0.64
N ALA A 63 -6.14 -2.16 -0.26
CA ALA A 63 -7.28 -1.43 -0.81
C ALA A 63 -8.26 -2.37 -1.56
N ALA A 64 -7.73 -3.34 -2.31
CA ALA A 64 -8.56 -4.35 -2.98
C ALA A 64 -9.34 -5.22 -1.98
N ALA A 65 -8.68 -5.67 -0.90
CA ALA A 65 -9.31 -6.44 0.15
C ALA A 65 -10.40 -5.64 0.89
N GLN A 66 -10.14 -4.36 1.18
CA GLN A 66 -11.12 -3.46 1.79
C GLN A 66 -12.34 -3.24 0.90
N THR A 67 -12.14 -3.07 -0.40
CA THR A 67 -13.25 -2.91 -1.36
C THR A 67 -14.16 -4.14 -1.35
N ALA A 68 -13.58 -5.34 -1.37
CA ALA A 68 -14.35 -6.59 -1.27
C ALA A 68 -15.08 -6.72 0.07
N LEU A 69 -14.46 -6.32 1.18
CA LEU A 69 -15.09 -6.30 2.51
C LEU A 69 -16.28 -5.34 2.56
N GLN A 70 -16.12 -4.12 2.05
CA GLN A 70 -17.18 -3.11 2.03
C GLN A 70 -18.36 -3.56 1.17
N TYR A 71 -18.08 -4.21 0.03
CA TYR A 71 -19.11 -4.80 -0.82
C TYR A 71 -19.89 -5.90 -0.09
N ALA A 72 -19.22 -6.77 0.65
CA ALA A 72 -19.86 -7.82 1.44
C ALA A 72 -20.76 -7.25 2.56
N GLN A 73 -20.31 -6.18 3.22
CA GLN A 73 -21.12 -5.44 4.21
C GLN A 73 -22.37 -4.85 3.56
N TRP A 74 -22.22 -4.15 2.44
CA TRP A 74 -23.35 -3.60 1.69
C TRP A 74 -24.32 -4.71 1.27
N TRP A 75 -23.82 -5.84 0.77
CA TRP A 75 -24.65 -6.97 0.37
C TRP A 75 -25.45 -7.54 1.55
N LEU A 76 -24.87 -7.63 2.75
CA LEU A 76 -25.56 -8.06 3.96
C LEU A 76 -26.70 -7.12 4.37
N THR A 77 -26.59 -5.82 4.10
CA THR A 77 -27.64 -4.85 4.44
C THR A 77 -28.90 -4.93 3.57
N GLN A 78 -28.90 -5.73 2.49
CA GLN A 78 -30.02 -5.84 1.54
C GLN A 78 -31.25 -6.63 2.05
N GLY A 79 -31.48 -6.68 3.36
CA GLY A 79 -32.69 -7.21 4.01
C GLY A 79 -32.87 -8.74 3.98
N ALA A 80 -32.75 -9.36 2.80
CA ALA A 80 -32.95 -10.80 2.59
C ALA A 80 -31.66 -11.64 2.71
N ASN A 81 -30.49 -10.98 2.76
CA ASN A 81 -29.19 -11.65 2.69
C ASN A 81 -28.61 -12.01 4.05
N ALA A 82 -29.09 -11.37 5.12
CA ALA A 82 -28.70 -11.65 6.49
C ALA A 82 -29.40 -12.92 7.00
N THR A 83 -28.74 -14.07 6.82
CA THR A 83 -29.22 -15.39 7.24
C THR A 83 -28.29 -16.00 8.28
N GLN A 84 -28.75 -17.04 9.00
CA GLN A 84 -27.90 -17.78 9.96
C GLN A 84 -26.78 -18.61 9.29
N GLY A 85 -26.67 -18.53 7.97
CA GLY A 85 -25.66 -19.21 7.17
C GLY A 85 -25.93 -20.69 6.95
N VAL A 86 -25.29 -21.24 5.93
CA VAL A 86 -25.27 -22.67 5.62
C VAL A 86 -23.87 -23.22 5.80
N VAL A 87 -23.71 -24.54 5.94
CA VAL A 87 -22.36 -25.12 5.99
C VAL A 87 -21.71 -24.99 4.61
N CYS A 88 -20.65 -24.19 4.54
CA CYS A 88 -19.85 -23.99 3.33
C CYS A 88 -18.73 -25.02 3.28
N ASN A 89 -19.04 -26.21 2.76
CA ASN A 89 -18.03 -27.24 2.49
C ASN A 89 -17.30 -27.03 1.16
N ASN A 90 -17.92 -26.30 0.22
CA ASN A 90 -17.38 -25.94 -1.09
C ASN A 90 -18.10 -24.68 -1.58
N ALA A 91 -17.87 -23.51 -0.97
CA ALA A 91 -18.43 -22.27 -1.54
C ALA A 91 -17.78 -22.08 -2.93
N PRO A 92 -18.53 -22.12 -4.04
CA PRO A 92 -17.92 -22.09 -5.36
C PRO A 92 -17.18 -20.78 -5.59
N SER A 93 -15.88 -20.89 -5.85
CA SER A 93 -15.14 -19.89 -6.63
C SER A 93 -15.43 -20.11 -8.12
N PRO A 94 -15.67 -19.08 -8.96
CA PRO A 94 -16.11 -17.72 -8.70
C PRO A 94 -17.42 -17.45 -9.45
N SER A 95 -18.58 -17.78 -8.88
CA SER A 95 -19.84 -17.25 -9.39
C SER A 95 -20.93 -17.30 -8.34
N ALA A 96 -21.75 -16.26 -8.37
CA ALA A 96 -22.96 -16.07 -7.59
C ALA A 96 -23.77 -17.38 -7.44
N PRO A 97 -24.47 -17.57 -6.31
CA PRO A 97 -24.80 -16.55 -5.32
C PRO A 97 -23.78 -16.43 -4.17
N ILE A 98 -23.60 -15.18 -3.73
CA ILE A 98 -22.96 -14.85 -2.45
C ILE A 98 -23.74 -15.55 -1.34
N ARG A 99 -23.03 -16.14 -0.39
CA ARG A 99 -23.62 -16.93 0.70
C ARG A 99 -22.99 -16.58 2.03
N VAL A 100 -23.80 -16.68 3.07
CA VAL A 100 -23.34 -16.67 4.47
C VAL A 100 -23.03 -18.11 4.87
N CYS A 101 -21.90 -18.30 5.53
CA CYS A 101 -21.42 -19.58 6.03
C CYS A 101 -21.58 -19.68 7.55
N SER A 102 -21.97 -20.84 8.07
CA SER A 102 -22.05 -21.08 9.52
C SER A 102 -20.74 -21.65 10.10
N ASN A 103 -19.93 -22.31 9.27
CA ASN A 103 -18.61 -22.79 9.62
C ASN A 103 -17.55 -21.68 9.51
N GLN A 104 -16.44 -21.84 10.23
CA GLN A 104 -15.28 -20.98 10.08
C GLN A 104 -14.49 -21.40 8.83
N LEU A 105 -13.87 -20.41 8.18
CA LEU A 105 -12.88 -20.67 7.13
C LEU A 105 -11.68 -21.42 7.74
N SER A 106 -11.39 -22.62 7.23
CA SER A 106 -10.35 -23.51 7.76
C SER A 106 -8.94 -22.91 7.64
N SER A 107 -8.68 -22.11 6.60
CA SER A 107 -7.38 -21.48 6.36
C SER A 107 -7.52 -20.04 5.86
N ALA A 108 -7.73 -19.09 6.77
CA ALA A 108 -7.80 -17.66 6.42
C ALA A 108 -6.47 -17.09 5.90
N THR A 109 -5.34 -17.70 6.27
CA THR A 109 -3.98 -17.25 5.92
C THR A 109 -3.47 -17.81 4.60
N THR A 110 -4.07 -18.88 4.06
CA THR A 110 -3.64 -19.53 2.83
C THR A 110 -4.59 -19.17 1.70
N VAL A 111 -4.24 -18.11 0.96
CA VAL A 111 -4.95 -17.69 -0.25
C VAL A 111 -4.35 -18.34 -1.50
N PRO A 112 -5.11 -18.48 -2.61
CA PRO A 112 -6.53 -18.13 -2.77
C PRO A 112 -7.47 -19.11 -2.04
N TRP A 113 -8.60 -18.61 -1.56
CA TRP A 113 -9.58 -19.45 -0.86
C TRP A 113 -10.45 -20.21 -1.86
N THR A 114 -10.55 -21.53 -1.67
CA THR A 114 -11.43 -22.39 -2.48
C THR A 114 -12.89 -22.25 -2.08
N THR A 115 -13.15 -21.86 -0.83
CA THR A 115 -14.49 -21.66 -0.26
C THR A 115 -14.75 -20.18 -0.01
N ALA A 116 -14.82 -19.36 -1.05
CA ALA A 116 -15.07 -17.92 -0.93
C ALA A 116 -15.81 -17.35 -2.14
N SER A 117 -16.47 -16.21 -1.93
CA SER A 117 -17.13 -15.45 -3.01
C SER A 117 -16.15 -14.45 -3.61
N THR A 118 -16.03 -14.44 -4.93
CA THR A 118 -15.17 -13.49 -5.63
C THR A 118 -15.90 -12.17 -5.83
N TYR A 119 -15.27 -11.06 -5.45
CA TYR A 119 -15.76 -9.73 -5.79
C TYR A 119 -15.41 -9.43 -7.25
N GLN A 120 -16.46 -9.30 -8.07
CA GLN A 120 -16.35 -8.82 -9.44
C GLN A 120 -16.78 -7.36 -9.50
N PRO A 121 -15.84 -6.41 -9.69
CA PRO A 121 -16.22 -5.03 -9.90
C PRO A 121 -16.84 -4.84 -11.29
N GLN A 122 -17.52 -3.71 -11.46
CA GLN A 122 -17.95 -3.25 -12.79
C GLN A 122 -16.75 -3.23 -13.76
N SER A 123 -16.97 -3.68 -15.00
CA SER A 123 -15.93 -3.70 -16.04
C SER A 123 -15.21 -2.35 -16.15
N GLY A 124 -13.88 -2.39 -16.13
CA GLY A 124 -13.02 -1.19 -16.25
C GLY A 124 -12.58 -0.54 -14.92
N VAL A 125 -13.08 -0.99 -13.77
CA VAL A 125 -12.67 -0.46 -12.45
C VAL A 125 -11.42 -1.18 -11.92
N MET A 126 -11.33 -2.50 -12.10
CA MET A 126 -10.11 -3.27 -11.83
C MET A 126 -9.80 -4.20 -12.99
N THR A 127 -8.54 -4.21 -13.41
CA THR A 127 -8.04 -5.13 -14.44
C THR A 127 -7.27 -6.26 -13.75
N PHE A 128 -7.64 -7.50 -14.03
CA PHE A 128 -6.97 -8.68 -13.48
C PHE A 128 -6.01 -9.27 -14.53
N SER A 129 -4.76 -9.51 -14.16
CA SER A 129 -3.73 -10.12 -15.00
C SER A 129 -2.80 -10.95 -14.12
N SER A 130 -2.82 -12.27 -14.29
CA SER A 130 -1.91 -13.19 -13.60
C SER A 130 -0.45 -12.99 -14.04
N SER A 131 -0.24 -12.45 -15.25
CA SER A 131 1.07 -12.12 -15.82
C SER A 131 1.67 -10.80 -15.28
N GLY A 132 0.94 -10.09 -14.42
CA GLY A 132 1.32 -8.75 -13.96
C GLY A 132 1.09 -7.67 -15.02
N GLY A 133 1.37 -6.42 -14.66
CA GLY A 133 1.16 -5.26 -15.53
C GLY A 133 0.99 -3.96 -14.74
N VAL A 134 1.12 -2.82 -15.43
CA VAL A 134 0.87 -1.51 -14.81
C VAL A 134 -0.62 -1.38 -14.53
N ASN A 135 -0.98 -1.04 -13.29
CA ASN A 135 -2.37 -0.92 -12.85
C ASN A 135 -3.22 -2.19 -13.03
N THR A 136 -2.61 -3.38 -13.06
CA THR A 136 -3.32 -4.67 -13.02
C THR A 136 -3.17 -5.36 -11.66
N TYR A 137 -4.18 -6.12 -11.25
CA TYR A 137 -4.17 -6.93 -10.04
C TYR A 137 -3.90 -8.39 -10.45
N ASN A 138 -3.17 -9.14 -9.64
CA ASN A 138 -2.82 -10.53 -9.98
C ASN A 138 -4.05 -11.45 -10.04
N SER A 139 -5.03 -11.20 -9.15
CA SER A 139 -6.26 -11.97 -9.03
C SER A 139 -7.42 -11.10 -8.54
N ALA A 140 -8.64 -11.56 -8.76
CA ALA A 140 -9.83 -10.90 -8.24
C ALA A 140 -9.92 -11.11 -6.72
N PRO A 141 -10.17 -10.05 -5.93
CA PRO A 141 -10.28 -10.17 -4.48
C PRO A 141 -11.49 -11.04 -4.11
N GLN A 142 -11.37 -11.80 -3.03
CA GLN A 142 -12.47 -12.64 -2.55
C GLN A 142 -12.82 -12.29 -1.11
N PHE A 143 -14.05 -12.63 -0.73
CA PHE A 143 -14.55 -12.44 0.61
C PHE A 143 -15.33 -13.65 1.09
N TYR A 144 -15.36 -13.82 2.41
CA TYR A 144 -16.00 -14.89 3.13
C TYR A 144 -16.83 -14.29 4.26
N ILE A 145 -18.11 -14.62 4.30
CA ILE A 145 -19.02 -14.14 5.33
C ILE A 145 -19.36 -15.32 6.23
N GLN A 146 -19.00 -15.21 7.50
CA GLN A 146 -19.31 -16.18 8.54
C GLN A 146 -20.38 -15.61 9.48
N TYR A 147 -21.45 -16.34 9.73
CA TYR A 147 -22.36 -16.06 10.83
C TYR A 147 -21.71 -16.53 12.15
N ILE A 148 -21.55 -15.60 13.10
CA ILE A 148 -20.91 -15.90 14.40
C ILE A 148 -21.93 -16.02 15.54
N GLY A 149 -23.17 -15.61 15.33
CA GLY A 149 -24.24 -15.77 16.30
C GLY A 149 -25.19 -14.57 16.36
N PRO A 150 -26.17 -14.61 17.26
CA PRO A 150 -27.04 -13.48 17.51
C PRO A 150 -26.26 -12.32 18.16
N GLY A 151 -26.60 -11.10 17.78
CA GLY A 151 -26.14 -9.88 18.43
C GLY A 151 -26.71 -9.76 19.84
N ILE A 152 -25.90 -9.25 20.76
CA ILE A 152 -26.33 -8.93 22.12
C ILE A 152 -27.22 -7.68 22.13
N GLY A 153 -28.32 -7.71 22.89
CA GLY A 153 -29.25 -6.57 23.01
C GLY A 153 -30.40 -6.58 22.00
N THR A 154 -30.36 -5.68 21.01
CA THR A 154 -31.49 -5.24 20.16
C THR A 154 -32.05 -6.26 19.16
N GLY A 155 -31.64 -7.53 19.21
CA GLY A 155 -32.13 -8.58 18.32
C GLY A 155 -31.54 -8.47 16.92
N GLY A 156 -30.25 -8.83 16.80
CA GLY A 156 -29.48 -8.78 15.56
C GLY A 156 -28.74 -10.07 15.26
N SER A 157 -28.06 -10.11 14.11
CA SER A 157 -27.16 -11.19 13.73
C SER A 157 -25.77 -10.62 13.51
N LEU A 158 -24.77 -11.23 14.16
CA LEU A 158 -23.37 -10.88 14.02
C LEU A 158 -22.74 -11.72 12.91
N TYR A 159 -22.00 -11.04 12.04
CA TYR A 159 -21.28 -11.62 10.92
C TYR A 159 -19.81 -11.24 11.01
N ARG A 160 -18.92 -12.22 10.80
CA ARG A 160 -17.50 -11.99 10.57
C ARG A 160 -17.25 -12.05 9.07
N ILE A 161 -16.75 -10.97 8.52
CA ILE A 161 -16.41 -10.85 7.11
C ILE A 161 -14.89 -10.87 7.02
N THR A 162 -14.36 -11.83 6.28
CA THR A 162 -12.94 -11.91 5.98
C THR A 162 -12.79 -11.67 4.48
N ALA A 163 -11.90 -10.80 4.07
CA ALA A 163 -11.64 -10.53 2.66
C ALA A 163 -10.15 -10.53 2.39
N TRP A 164 -9.78 -10.88 1.17
CA TRP A 164 -8.39 -10.80 0.73
C TRP A 164 -8.30 -10.19 -0.65
N GLY A 165 -7.16 -9.59 -0.93
CA GLY A 165 -6.82 -9.00 -2.21
C GLY A 165 -5.36 -9.19 -2.53
N SER A 166 -5.06 -9.22 -3.83
CA SER A 166 -3.69 -9.24 -4.34
C SER A 166 -3.35 -7.92 -5.02
N GLY A 167 -2.11 -7.44 -4.91
CA GLY A 167 -1.56 -6.34 -5.71
C GLY A 167 -1.25 -6.77 -7.14
N GLY A 168 -0.33 -6.09 -7.81
CA GLY A 168 0.13 -6.41 -9.17
C GLY A 168 1.05 -7.64 -9.26
N ASN A 169 1.41 -8.24 -8.13
CA ASN A 169 2.16 -9.49 -8.04
C ASN A 169 1.44 -10.49 -7.11
N ALA A 170 1.58 -11.79 -7.38
CA ALA A 170 1.06 -12.89 -6.57
C ALA A 170 1.59 -12.88 -5.12
N ASN A 171 2.77 -12.30 -4.89
CA ASN A 171 3.37 -12.19 -3.55
C ASN A 171 2.81 -11.03 -2.72
N ALA A 172 2.16 -10.04 -3.34
CA ALA A 172 1.59 -8.89 -2.65
C ALA A 172 0.16 -9.21 -2.24
N VAL A 173 0.00 -9.94 -1.15
CA VAL A 173 -1.32 -10.34 -0.61
C VAL A 173 -1.63 -9.56 0.65
N ALA A 174 -2.88 -9.14 0.81
CA ALA A 174 -3.42 -8.62 2.06
C ALA A 174 -4.73 -9.35 2.42
N VAL A 175 -4.90 -9.66 3.70
CA VAL A 175 -6.12 -10.23 4.27
C VAL A 175 -6.63 -9.26 5.34
N VAL A 176 -7.92 -8.95 5.30
CA VAL A 176 -8.60 -8.06 6.25
C VAL A 176 -9.81 -8.76 6.83
N GLN A 177 -10.13 -8.47 8.09
CA GLN A 177 -11.28 -9.06 8.77
C GLN A 177 -12.05 -7.98 9.55
N SER A 178 -13.37 -8.02 9.46
CA SER A 178 -14.27 -7.13 10.21
C SER A 178 -15.45 -7.93 10.76
N VAL A 179 -16.00 -7.46 11.88
CA VAL A 179 -17.26 -7.98 12.43
C VAL A 179 -18.35 -6.93 12.24
N TYR A 180 -19.49 -7.36 11.71
CA TYR A 180 -20.61 -6.50 11.34
C TYR A 180 -21.92 -7.05 11.91
N LEU A 181 -22.71 -6.18 12.53
CA LEU A 181 -24.02 -6.52 13.08
C LEU A 181 -25.11 -6.08 12.11
N VAL A 182 -26.00 -7.01 11.74
CA VAL A 182 -27.12 -6.78 10.82
C VAL A 182 -28.42 -7.16 11.50
N GLY A 183 -29.40 -6.27 11.48
CA GLY A 183 -30.65 -6.44 12.21
C GLY A 183 -30.50 -6.04 13.68
N GLY A 184 -31.56 -5.47 14.25
CA GLY A 184 -31.57 -4.90 15.59
C GLY A 184 -32.55 -3.74 15.60
N GLY A 185 -33.66 -3.87 16.32
CA GLY A 185 -34.66 -2.80 16.44
C GLY A 185 -34.02 -1.56 17.05
N GLY A 186 -33.63 -0.60 16.20
CA GLY A 186 -32.96 0.64 16.61
C GLY A 186 -31.74 1.01 15.75
N GLY A 187 -31.94 1.21 14.44
CA GLY A 187 -31.25 2.22 13.62
C GLY A 187 -29.74 2.52 13.79
N GLY A 188 -28.89 1.55 14.14
CA GLY A 188 -27.46 1.79 14.35
C GLY A 188 -26.58 0.71 13.74
N HIS A 189 -26.10 0.93 12.52
CA HIS A 189 -25.04 0.12 11.92
C HIS A 189 -23.72 0.38 12.66
N THR A 190 -23.48 -0.32 13.77
CA THR A 190 -22.22 -0.22 14.50
C THR A 190 -21.19 -1.13 13.84
N ALA A 191 -20.34 -0.56 12.99
CA ALA A 191 -19.15 -1.24 12.50
C ALA A 191 -18.26 -1.57 13.72
N ALA A 192 -18.10 -2.85 14.05
CA ALA A 192 -17.13 -3.22 15.08
C ALA A 192 -15.73 -2.96 14.53
N ASN A 193 -15.04 -2.06 15.22
CA ASN A 193 -13.74 -1.52 14.84
C ASN A 193 -12.71 -2.64 14.61
N ASN A 194 -11.89 -2.48 13.57
CA ASN A 194 -10.88 -3.44 13.14
C ASN A 194 -9.93 -3.81 14.29
N LEU A 195 -9.92 -5.07 14.70
CA LEU A 195 -8.81 -5.62 15.48
C LEU A 195 -7.68 -5.92 14.50
N GLY A 196 -6.69 -5.02 14.49
CA GLY A 196 -5.47 -5.15 13.71
C GLY A 196 -4.73 -6.45 14.02
N GLY A 197 -4.45 -7.22 12.97
CA GLY A 197 -3.46 -8.27 12.99
C GLY A 197 -2.08 -7.66 12.79
N SER A 198 -1.22 -7.87 13.78
CA SER A 198 0.22 -7.65 13.75
C SER A 198 0.92 -8.72 12.93
#